data_AF-A0AAV8RKR4-F1
#
_entry.id   AF-A0AAV8RKR4-F1
#
_cell.length_a   1.000
_cell.length_b   1.000
_cell.length_c   1.000
_cell.angle_alpha   90.00
_cell.angle_beta   90.00
_cell.angle_gamma   90.00
#
_symmetry.space_group_name_H-M   'P 1'
#
loop_
_entity.id
_entity.type
_entity.pdbx_description
1 polymer ?
#
loop_
_entity_poly.entity_id
_entity_poly.type
_entity_poly.pdbx_seq_one_letter_code
_entity_poly.pdbx_strand_id
1 'polypeptide(L)'
;MLRPHGEVHVSHKMGGPYGQWNLEELTSRWSLLLVDRSDFNKHEFPGYCNKRGDGPRCDRPFPLGASCSYKFRRLGDLSETKPPSSSSSSSLGIPTVAPSLGADWPEQSRMMHGHQEDGIRA
;
A
#
# COMPACT_ATOMS: atom_id res chain seq x y z
N MET A 1 4.49 23.05 6.46
CA MET A 1 3.13 22.51 6.73
C MET A 1 2.56 21.97 5.43
N LEU A 2 1.80 20.86 5.44
CA LEU A 2 1.16 20.31 4.23
C LEU A 2 0.07 21.26 3.71
N ARG A 3 0.07 21.47 2.39
CA ARG A 3 -1.01 22.18 1.66
C ARG A 3 -2.32 21.36 1.71
N PRO A 4 -3.49 21.97 1.46
CA PRO A 4 -4.74 21.22 1.28
C PRO A 4 -4.56 20.12 0.24
N HIS A 5 -5.07 18.92 0.55
CA HIS A 5 -4.92 17.70 -0.27
C HIS A 5 -3.46 17.27 -0.53
N GLY A 6 -2.50 17.79 0.24
CA GLY A 6 -1.11 17.39 0.16
C GLY A 6 -0.90 15.95 0.62
N GLU A 7 -0.01 15.24 -0.06
CA GLU A 7 0.34 13.86 0.27
C GLU A 7 1.73 13.76 0.89
N VAL A 8 1.90 12.84 1.85
CA VAL A 8 3.20 12.43 2.36
C VAL A 8 3.49 11.04 1.81
N HIS A 9 4.59 10.91 1.07
CA HIS A 9 5.02 9.62 0.52
C HIS A 9 6.26 9.16 1.29
N VAL A 10 6.23 7.93 1.78
CA VAL A 10 7.32 7.32 2.53
C VAL A 10 7.63 5.96 1.94
N SER A 11 8.83 5.77 1.42
CA SER A 11 9.34 4.43 1.10
C SER A 11 10.14 3.91 2.29
N HIS A 12 9.75 2.73 2.79
CA HIS A 12 10.26 2.17 4.04
C HIS A 12 10.68 0.73 3.86
N LYS A 13 11.80 0.37 4.49
CA LYS A 13 12.32 -0.99 4.43
C LYS A 13 11.47 -1.91 5.30
N MET A 14 11.10 -3.05 4.73
CA MET A 14 10.40 -4.12 5.42
C MET A 14 11.42 -5.04 6.11
N GLY A 15 11.05 -5.56 7.28
CA GLY A 15 11.90 -6.43 8.11
C GLY A 15 12.65 -5.69 9.22
N GLY A 16 13.13 -6.44 10.21
CA GLY A 16 13.76 -5.90 11.41
C GLY A 16 15.09 -5.19 11.12
N PRO A 17 15.44 -4.11 11.84
CA PRO A 17 14.64 -3.46 12.90
C PRO A 17 13.61 -2.45 12.36
N TYR A 18 13.74 -2.01 11.11
CA TYR A 18 12.97 -0.90 10.55
C TYR A 18 11.47 -1.19 10.46
N GLY A 19 11.08 -2.42 10.13
CA GLY A 19 9.67 -2.82 10.05
C GLY A 19 8.92 -2.70 11.38
N GLN A 20 9.62 -2.63 12.52
CA GLN A 20 9.00 -2.44 13.84
C GLN A 20 8.58 -0.99 14.11
N TRP A 21 8.92 -0.06 13.23
CA TRP A 21 8.58 1.36 13.44
C TRP A 21 7.07 1.64 13.34
N ASN A 22 6.27 0.72 12.80
CA ASN A 22 4.81 0.83 12.69
C ASN A 22 4.35 2.22 12.19
N LEU A 23 4.65 2.54 10.93
CA LEU A 23 4.38 3.86 10.36
C LEU A 23 2.90 4.28 10.47
N GLU A 24 1.97 3.34 10.34
CA GLU A 24 0.53 3.62 10.46
C GLU A 24 0.17 4.15 11.86
N GLU A 25 0.67 3.50 12.92
CA GLU A 25 0.48 4.00 14.28
C GLU A 25 1.19 5.34 14.50
N LEU A 26 2.43 5.48 14.04
CA LEU A 26 3.17 6.74 14.19
C LEU A 26 2.43 7.91 13.54
N THR A 27 1.94 7.74 12.31
CA THR A 27 1.27 8.76 11.51
C THR A 27 -0.12 9.11 12.03
N SER A 28 -0.84 8.16 12.63
CA SER A 28 -2.15 8.41 13.26
C SER A 28 -2.09 9.52 14.32
N ARG A 29 -1.00 9.57 15.11
CA ARG A 29 -0.77 10.60 16.14
C ARG A 29 -0.61 12.02 15.57
N TRP A 30 -0.37 12.13 14.26
CA TRP A 30 -0.23 13.38 13.53
C TRP A 30 -1.42 13.69 12.62
N SER A 31 -2.56 13.00 12.82
CA SER A 31 -3.77 13.15 12.01
C SER A 31 -3.54 12.88 10.51
N LEU A 32 -2.61 11.97 10.21
CA LEU A 32 -2.35 11.46 8.88
C LEU A 32 -2.96 10.06 8.76
N LEU A 33 -3.74 9.83 7.72
CA LEU A 33 -4.33 8.53 7.41
C LEU A 33 -3.60 7.90 6.23
N LEU A 34 -3.38 6.59 6.29
CA LEU A 34 -2.90 5.81 5.16
C LEU A 34 -3.97 5.81 4.05
N VAL A 35 -3.56 6.19 2.85
CA VAL A 35 -4.40 6.25 1.65
C VAL A 35 -4.07 5.11 0.72
N ASP A 36 -2.78 4.77 0.61
CA ASP A 36 -2.29 3.74 -0.28
C ASP A 36 -1.00 3.13 0.27
N ARG A 37 -0.79 1.86 -0.03
CA ARG A 37 0.41 1.10 0.29
C ARG A 37 0.72 0.15 -0.85
N SER A 38 1.92 0.24 -1.39
CA SER A 38 2.40 -0.58 -2.49
C SER A 38 3.81 -1.08 -2.23
N ASP A 39 4.21 -2.15 -2.91
CA ASP A 39 5.60 -2.59 -2.87
C ASP A 39 6.50 -1.56 -3.55
N PHE A 40 7.65 -1.28 -2.94
CA PHE A 40 8.60 -0.34 -3.50
C PHE A 40 9.33 -0.97 -4.68
N ASN A 41 9.16 -0.36 -5.85
CA ASN A 41 9.88 -0.74 -7.05
C ASN A 41 10.83 0.38 -7.49
N LYS A 42 12.14 0.15 -7.38
CA LYS A 42 13.15 1.14 -7.81
C LYS A 42 13.05 1.52 -9.29
N HIS A 43 12.48 0.66 -10.14
CA HIS A 43 12.37 0.92 -11.58
C HIS A 43 11.34 2.00 -11.91
N GLU A 44 10.42 2.28 -10.99
CA GLU A 44 9.44 3.37 -11.12
C GLU A 44 10.06 4.75 -10.84
N PHE A 45 11.31 4.80 -10.36
CA PHE A 45 12.02 6.03 -10.03
C PHE A 45 13.31 6.14 -10.86
N PRO A 46 13.23 6.59 -12.12
CA PRO A 46 14.40 6.80 -12.96
C PRO A 46 15.43 7.70 -12.28
N GLY A 47 16.70 7.28 -12.28
CA GLY A 47 17.80 7.99 -11.61
C GLY A 47 17.93 7.72 -10.12
N TYR A 48 17.03 6.95 -9.50
CA TYR A 48 17.19 6.54 -8.11
C TYR A 48 18.40 5.60 -7.94
N CYS A 49 19.43 6.09 -7.24
CA CYS A 49 20.64 5.35 -6.92
C CYS A 49 20.93 5.51 -5.42
N ASN A 50 20.57 4.50 -4.62
CA ASN A 50 20.79 4.54 -3.19
C ASN A 50 22.28 4.45 -2.87
N LYS A 51 22.76 5.31 -1.98
CA LYS A 51 24.16 5.40 -1.54
C LYS A 51 24.25 5.31 -0.02
N ARG A 52 25.42 4.96 0.50
CA ARG A 52 25.66 4.87 1.95
C ARG A 52 25.97 6.27 2.48
N GLY A 53 25.56 6.53 3.73
CA GLY A 53 25.70 7.87 4.32
C GLY A 53 27.15 8.30 4.57
N ASP A 54 28.03 7.36 4.97
CA ASP A 54 29.40 7.66 5.37
C ASP A 54 30.37 6.47 5.13
N GLY A 55 31.67 6.75 5.25
CA GLY A 55 32.77 5.79 5.23
C GLY A 55 33.39 5.55 3.84
N PRO A 56 34.42 4.68 3.74
CA PRO A 56 35.16 4.42 2.49
C PRO A 56 34.32 3.85 1.33
N ARG A 57 33.07 3.48 1.61
CA ARG A 57 32.11 2.93 0.65
C ARG A 57 30.89 3.83 0.48
N CYS A 58 30.92 5.10 0.90
CA CYS A 58 29.78 6.03 0.83
C CYS A 58 29.13 6.07 -0.55
N ASP A 59 29.91 6.14 -1.63
CA ASP A 59 29.39 6.16 -2.99
C ASP A 59 28.87 4.80 -3.51
N ARG A 60 29.08 3.71 -2.78
CA ARG A 60 28.60 2.37 -3.19
C ARG A 60 27.16 2.15 -2.72
N PRO A 61 26.34 1.44 -3.52
CA PRO A 61 24.99 1.10 -3.10
C PRO A 61 24.97 0.11 -1.93
N PHE A 62 23.80 0.02 -1.31
CA PHE A 62 23.47 -1.00 -0.32
C PHE A 62 22.27 -1.85 -0.77
N PRO A 63 22.14 -3.09 -0.27
CA PRO A 63 20.97 -3.91 -0.56
C PRO A 63 19.70 -3.26 -0.01
N LEU A 64 18.78 -2.86 -0.90
CA LEU A 64 17.49 -2.28 -0.52
C LEU A 64 16.68 -3.28 0.30
N GLY A 65 16.61 -4.54 -0.16
CA GLY A 65 15.73 -5.56 0.41
C GLY A 65 14.26 -5.26 0.15
N ALA A 66 13.35 -6.04 0.74
CA ALA A 66 11.92 -5.78 0.67
C ALA A 66 11.60 -4.41 1.27
N SER A 67 10.79 -3.61 0.58
CA SER A 67 10.42 -2.25 0.98
C SER A 67 9.00 -1.96 0.49
N CYS A 68 8.25 -1.13 1.21
CA CYS A 68 6.93 -0.66 0.78
C CYS A 68 6.92 0.87 0.68
N SER A 69 6.17 1.40 -0.27
CA SER A 69 5.80 2.81 -0.36
C SER A 69 4.44 3.02 0.30
N TYR A 70 4.36 4.03 1.15
CA TYR A 70 3.16 4.43 1.87
C TYR A 70 2.79 5.84 1.45
N LYS A 71 1.50 6.08 1.25
CA LYS A 71 0.95 7.40 0.94
C LYS A 71 -0.02 7.80 2.03
N PHE A 72 0.21 8.96 2.64
CA PHE A 72 -0.64 9.50 3.68
C PHE A 72 -1.25 10.85 3.29
N ARG A 73 -2.47 11.12 3.74
CA ARG A 73 -3.14 12.42 3.64
C ARG A 73 -3.64 12.86 5.01
N ARG A 74 -3.90 14.17 5.17
CA ARG A 74 -4.52 14.68 6.40
C ARG A 74 -5.95 14.14 6.49
N LEU A 75 -6.37 13.75 7.70
CA LEU A 75 -7.72 13.24 7.94
C LEU A 75 -8.83 14.17 7.41
N GLY A 76 -8.66 15.49 7.58
CA GLY A 76 -9.61 16.49 7.08
C GLY A 76 -9.71 16.59 5.55
N ASP A 77 -8.75 16.04 4.80
CA ASP A 77 -8.75 16.06 3.34
C ASP A 77 -9.54 14.88 2.72
N LEU A 78 -10.05 13.96 3.56
CA LEU A 78 -10.77 12.75 3.12
C LEU A 78 -12.29 12.93 3.05
N SER A 79 -12.80 14.15 3.22
CA SER A 79 -14.21 14.45 3.02
C SER A 79 -14.53 14.61 1.53
N GLU A 80 -14.88 13.51 0.86
CA GLU A 80 -15.95 13.44 -0.15
C GLU A 80 -16.13 12.00 -0.65
N THR A 81 -16.74 11.16 0.17
CA THR A 81 -17.62 10.09 -0.36
C THR A 81 -19.03 10.45 0.06
N LYS A 82 -19.68 11.32 -0.72
CA LYS A 82 -21.13 11.50 -0.61
C LYS A 82 -21.75 10.11 -0.86
N PRO A 83 -22.49 9.51 0.09
CA PRO A 83 -23.25 8.29 -0.21
C PRO A 83 -24.24 8.61 -1.35
N PRO A 84 -24.56 7.65 -2.25
CA PRO A 84 -25.57 7.88 -3.27
C PRO A 84 -26.85 8.33 -2.57
N SER A 85 -27.23 9.58 -2.80
CA SER A 85 -28.43 10.16 -2.21
C SER A 85 -29.62 9.36 -2.69
N SER A 86 -30.25 8.66 -1.76
CA SER A 86 -31.56 8.06 -1.90
C SER A 86 -32.60 9.15 -2.19
N SER A 87 -32.90 9.38 -3.46
CA SER A 87 -34.15 10.02 -3.85
C SER A 87 -35.22 8.95 -3.92
N SER A 88 -35.97 8.83 -2.82
CA SER A 88 -37.20 8.05 -2.74
C SER A 88 -38.25 8.64 -3.68
N SER A 89 -38.70 7.86 -4.67
CA SER A 89 -40.02 8.03 -5.26
C SER A 89 -40.63 6.64 -5.47
N SER A 90 -41.84 6.47 -4.95
CA SER A 90 -42.54 5.22 -4.71
C SER A 90 -42.93 4.44 -5.97
N SER A 91 -42.98 3.12 -5.75
CA SER A 91 -43.21 1.97 -6.62
C SER A 91 -44.56 1.93 -7.35
N LEU A 92 -44.61 1.26 -8.52
CA LEU A 92 -45.55 0.16 -8.85
C LEU A 92 -44.99 -0.74 -9.99
N GLY A 93 -44.88 -2.06 -9.74
CA GLY A 93 -45.04 -3.13 -10.76
C GLY A 93 -43.81 -3.83 -11.37
N ILE A 94 -43.50 -5.04 -10.86
CA ILE A 94 -42.61 -6.13 -11.39
C ILE A 94 -43.40 -6.96 -12.45
N PRO A 95 -42.84 -7.63 -13.50
CA PRO A 95 -41.87 -8.76 -13.42
C PRO A 95 -40.69 -8.78 -14.42
N THR A 96 -39.48 -9.10 -13.95
CA THR A 96 -38.82 -10.43 -13.98
C THR A 96 -38.67 -11.03 -15.39
N VAL A 97 -37.44 -10.95 -15.91
CA VAL A 97 -36.71 -12.01 -16.63
C VAL A 97 -35.21 -11.68 -16.57
N ALA A 98 -34.40 -12.65 -16.14
CA ALA A 98 -32.95 -12.59 -16.15
C ALA A 98 -32.40 -13.17 -17.47
N PRO A 99 -31.18 -12.76 -17.87
CA PRO A 99 -30.19 -13.77 -18.20
C PRO A 99 -28.85 -13.52 -17.52
N SER A 100 -28.26 -14.62 -17.07
CA SER A 100 -26.93 -14.80 -16.52
C SER A 100 -25.83 -14.44 -17.52
N LEU A 101 -24.88 -13.59 -17.11
CA LEU A 101 -23.52 -13.59 -17.63
C LEU A 101 -22.56 -13.51 -16.45
N GLY A 102 -21.86 -14.61 -16.22
CA GLY A 102 -20.81 -14.72 -15.23
C GLY A 102 -19.63 -13.83 -15.60
N ALA A 103 -19.27 -12.93 -14.69
CA ALA A 103 -17.96 -12.31 -14.67
C ALA A 103 -17.08 -13.15 -13.75
N ASP A 104 -16.27 -13.96 -14.41
CA ASP A 104 -15.13 -14.71 -13.90
C ASP A 104 -14.14 -13.72 -13.25
N TRP A 105 -13.86 -13.87 -11.96
CA TRP A 105 -12.71 -13.22 -11.32
C TRP A 105 -11.80 -14.32 -10.79
N PRO A 106 -10.54 -14.42 -11.27
CA PRO A 106 -9.67 -15.50 -10.88
C PRO A 106 -9.16 -15.29 -9.46
N GLU A 107 -9.60 -16.18 -8.57
CA GLU A 107 -8.95 -16.50 -7.31
C GLU A 107 -7.58 -17.10 -7.61
N GLN A 108 -6.54 -16.24 -7.67
CA GLN A 108 -5.17 -16.71 -7.69
C GLN A 108 -4.51 -16.49 -6.33
N SER A 109 -4.12 -17.63 -5.75
CA SER A 109 -3.00 -17.82 -4.83
C SER A 109 -3.30 -17.76 -3.33
N ARG A 110 -4.19 -18.66 -2.89
CA ARG A 110 -3.94 -19.45 -1.67
C ARG A 110 -3.60 -20.88 -2.10
N MET A 111 -2.32 -21.27 -2.01
CA MET A 111 -1.81 -22.64 -1.80
C MET A 111 -0.33 -22.71 -2.24
N MET A 112 0.59 -22.61 -1.28
CA MET A 112 1.84 -23.38 -1.28
C MET A 112 2.17 -23.68 0.19
N HIS A 113 1.56 -24.75 0.71
CA HIS A 113 2.15 -25.53 1.80
C HIS A 113 2.83 -26.73 1.15
N GLY A 114 4.14 -26.85 1.35
CA GLY A 114 4.95 -28.01 0.97
C GLY A 114 6.30 -27.94 1.67
N HIS A 115 6.48 -28.81 2.67
CA HIS A 115 7.70 -29.08 3.42
C HIS A 115 8.92 -29.41 2.54
N GLN A 116 10.13 -29.02 2.99
CA GLN A 116 11.15 -29.89 3.63
C GLN A 116 12.58 -29.41 3.30
N GLU A 117 13.36 -29.27 4.38
CA GLU A 117 14.81 -29.26 4.63
C GLU A 117 15.82 -29.25 3.46
N ASP A 118 16.86 -28.42 3.62
CA ASP A 118 18.25 -28.92 3.74
C ASP A 118 19.14 -27.88 4.42
N GLY A 119 19.81 -28.31 5.49
CA GLY A 119 20.72 -27.48 6.26
C GLY A 119 22.05 -27.28 5.56
N ILE A 120 22.68 -26.12 5.75
CA ILE A 120 24.14 -26.01 5.66
C ILE A 120 24.63 -25.07 6.76
N ARG A 121 25.39 -25.68 7.66
CA ARG A 121 26.29 -25.07 8.62
C ARG A 121 27.55 -24.62 7.88
N ALA A 122 27.97 -23.37 8.10
CA ALA A 122 29.38 -22.96 8.09
C ALA A 122 29.52 -21.76 9.03
#